data_AF-A0A535XPM9-F1
#
_entry.id   AF-A0A535XPM9-F1
#
_cell.length_a   1.000
_cell.length_b   1.000
_cell.length_c   1.000
_cell.angle_alpha   90.00
_cell.angle_beta   90.00
_cell.angle_gamma   90.00
#
_symmetry.space_group_name_H-M   'P 1'
#
loop_
_entity.id
_entity.type
_entity.pdbx_description
1 polymer ?
#
loop_
_entity_poly.entity_id
_entity_poly.type
_entity_poly.pdbx_seq_one_letter_code
_entity_poly.pdbx_strand_id
1 'polypeptide(L)'
;MHLGLSFANAPGGRATTPGQRGDATVAVGATHVGDQRDAERDLRPLRGQVAPLLETVTATTYLAVQTMSDEEMAWGKRFYMKGAFLDELSDTAVDRMAEHVSIAPGECSIGLWAQGGATADVAEDAMAFTGRGAAHWLGAEAFWVDKERDLDYIAWGRAAMAAVKPFTRAGQYVNDVVEQGDDVVRGIYGNKKYDRLRALKRTHDPDNVFRLNQNIRP
;
A
#
# COMPACT_ATOMS: atom_id res chain seq x y z
N MET A 1 -17.15 -1.13 -5.37
CA MET A 1 -16.55 -0.16 -4.42
C MET A 1 -15.09 -0.55 -4.19
N HIS A 2 -14.18 0.41 -4.15
CA HIS A 2 -12.80 0.25 -3.69
C HIS A 2 -12.66 0.90 -2.31
N LEU A 3 -11.97 0.24 -1.39
CA LEU A 3 -11.81 0.64 -0.01
C LEU A 3 -10.32 0.70 0.34
N GLY A 4 -9.91 1.77 0.99
CA GLY A 4 -8.60 1.92 1.60
C GLY A 4 -8.74 2.26 3.09
N LEU A 5 -7.83 1.75 3.90
CA LEU A 5 -7.69 2.05 5.32
C LEU A 5 -6.27 2.54 5.55
N SER A 6 -6.06 3.61 6.30
CA SER A 6 -4.72 4.09 6.61
C SER A 6 -4.61 4.46 8.09
N PHE A 7 -3.62 3.88 8.75
CA PHE A 7 -3.16 4.31 10.06
C PHE A 7 -2.06 5.34 9.84
N ALA A 8 -2.25 6.57 10.30
CA ALA A 8 -1.25 7.62 10.12
C ALA A 8 -1.19 8.53 11.35
N ASN A 9 -0.01 9.05 11.66
CA ASN A 9 0.07 10.21 12.55
C ASN A 9 -0.41 11.41 11.74
N ALA A 10 -1.40 12.13 12.25
CA ALA A 10 -2.07 13.16 11.48
C ALA A 10 -1.03 14.18 10.96
N PRO A 11 -0.75 14.21 9.63
CA PRO A 11 0.15 15.20 9.10
C PRO A 11 -0.51 16.55 9.35
N GLY A 12 0.23 17.55 9.82
CA GLY A 12 -0.35 18.87 10.12
C GLY A 12 -0.82 19.67 8.89
N GLY A 13 -1.33 19.00 7.85
CA GLY A 13 -1.97 19.52 6.65
C GLY A 13 -3.50 19.44 6.69
N ARG A 14 -4.15 19.76 5.56
CA ARG A 14 -5.58 20.16 5.42
C ARG A 14 -6.62 19.22 6.02
N ALA A 15 -6.31 17.94 6.28
CA ALA A 15 -7.21 16.98 6.91
C ALA A 15 -7.12 16.93 8.44
N THR A 16 -6.21 17.70 9.07
CA THR A 16 -6.16 17.80 10.54
C THR A 16 -7.26 18.71 11.07
N THR A 17 -8.12 18.16 11.91
CA THR A 17 -8.97 18.98 12.78
C THR A 17 -8.05 19.81 13.70
N PRO A 18 -8.30 21.11 13.90
CA PRO A 18 -7.47 21.95 14.76
C PRO A 18 -7.30 21.31 16.16
N GLY A 19 -6.06 21.04 16.56
CA GLY A 19 -5.71 20.48 17.88
C GLY A 19 -5.20 19.03 17.90
N GLN A 20 -5.19 18.31 16.77
CA GLN A 20 -4.82 16.87 16.71
C GLN A 20 -3.45 16.59 16.08
N ARG A 21 -2.56 17.58 16.00
CA ARG A 21 -1.23 17.40 15.41
C ARG A 21 -0.40 16.46 16.29
N GLY A 22 -0.08 15.28 15.76
CA GLY A 22 0.73 14.26 16.45
C GLY A 22 -0.07 13.10 17.05
N ASP A 23 -1.40 13.15 16.99
CA ASP A 23 -2.23 12.00 17.39
C ASP A 23 -2.30 10.97 16.26
N ALA A 24 -2.33 9.69 16.62
CA ALA A 24 -2.59 8.61 15.69
C ALA A 24 -4.04 8.68 15.20
N THR A 25 -4.23 8.69 13.89
CA THR A 25 -5.53 8.77 13.22
C THR A 25 -5.72 7.59 12.29
N VAL A 26 -6.99 7.25 12.05
CA VAL A 26 -7.39 6.26 11.06
C VAL A 26 -8.24 6.94 10.00
N ALA A 27 -7.77 6.87 8.76
CA ALA A 27 -8.50 7.36 7.60
C ALA A 27 -9.09 6.17 6.83
N VAL A 28 -10.37 6.28 6.44
CA VAL A 28 -11.03 5.31 5.57
C VAL A 28 -11.35 6.01 4.25
N GLY A 29 -10.69 5.59 3.18
CA GLY A 29 -10.95 6.06 1.83
C GLY A 29 -11.92 5.12 1.12
N ALA A 30 -12.94 5.65 0.46
CA ALA A 30 -13.88 4.84 -0.30
C ALA A 30 -14.15 5.47 -1.67
N THR A 31 -14.21 4.64 -2.71
CA THR A 31 -14.61 5.04 -4.06
C THR A 31 -15.63 4.06 -4.61
N HIS A 32 -16.80 4.56 -4.99
CA HIS A 32 -17.80 3.80 -5.73
C HIS A 32 -17.83 4.30 -7.17
N VAL A 33 -17.80 3.38 -8.14
CA VAL A 33 -17.94 3.68 -9.56
C VAL A 33 -19.29 3.13 -10.00
N GLY A 34 -20.26 4.02 -10.20
CA GLY A 34 -21.66 3.64 -10.43
C GLY A 34 -22.60 4.79 -10.11
N ASP A 35 -23.88 4.49 -9.95
CA ASP A 35 -24.89 5.48 -9.60
C ASP A 35 -24.92 5.79 -8.10
N GLN A 36 -25.54 6.92 -7.76
CA GLN A 36 -25.60 7.43 -6.41
C GLN A 36 -26.33 6.51 -5.43
N ARG A 37 -27.39 5.80 -5.86
CA ARG A 37 -28.17 4.93 -4.96
C ARG A 37 -27.36 3.71 -4.56
N ASP A 38 -26.63 3.16 -5.51
CA ASP A 38 -25.71 2.05 -5.29
C ASP A 38 -24.54 2.47 -4.39
N ALA A 39 -23.99 3.66 -4.58
CA ALA A 39 -22.99 4.23 -3.68
C ALA A 39 -23.52 4.38 -2.24
N GLU A 40 -24.74 4.89 -2.05
CA GLU A 40 -25.35 5.03 -0.73
C GLU A 40 -25.63 3.69 -0.03
N ARG A 41 -26.01 2.66 -0.79
CA ARG A 41 -26.13 1.29 -0.29
C ARG A 41 -24.77 0.76 0.18
N ASP A 42 -23.76 0.88 -0.66
CA ASP A 42 -22.43 0.29 -0.43
C ASP A 42 -21.67 1.01 0.70
N LEU A 43 -21.85 2.31 0.88
CA LEU A 43 -21.21 3.11 1.94
C LEU A 43 -21.92 2.99 3.30
N ARG A 44 -23.17 2.51 3.33
CA ARG A 44 -23.97 2.40 4.56
C ARG A 44 -23.29 1.60 5.68
N PRO A 45 -22.61 0.47 5.43
CA PRO A 45 -21.94 -0.28 6.48
C PRO A 45 -20.80 0.50 7.15
N LEU A 46 -20.19 1.46 6.44
CA LEU A 46 -19.17 2.36 7.00
C LEU A 46 -19.84 3.47 7.83
N ARG A 47 -20.95 4.00 7.33
CA ARG A 47 -21.75 5.03 8.00
C ARG A 47 -22.63 4.44 9.10
N GLY A 48 -22.10 4.40 10.32
CA GLY A 48 -22.90 4.06 11.51
C GLY A 48 -22.21 3.21 12.56
N GLN A 49 -21.01 2.69 12.29
CA GLN A 49 -20.24 1.94 13.28
C GLN A 49 -19.47 2.84 14.23
N VAL A 50 -18.88 3.92 13.70
CA VAL A 50 -18.12 4.92 14.46
C VAL A 50 -18.46 6.29 13.90
N ALA A 51 -18.69 7.27 14.77
CA ALA A 51 -18.87 8.67 14.35
C ALA A 51 -17.51 9.21 13.85
N PRO A 52 -17.39 9.63 12.58
CA PRO A 52 -16.12 10.12 12.06
C PRO A 52 -15.79 11.50 12.64
N LEU A 53 -14.50 11.78 12.82
CA LEU A 53 -14.02 13.13 13.14
C LEU A 53 -14.26 14.11 11.98
N LEU A 54 -14.17 13.60 10.75
CA LEU A 54 -14.38 14.33 9.50
C LEU A 54 -14.88 13.34 8.44
N GLU A 55 -15.91 13.71 7.67
CA GLU A 55 -16.37 12.96 6.51
C GLU A 55 -16.41 13.88 5.28
N THR A 56 -15.71 13.48 4.21
CA THR A 56 -15.59 14.25 2.97
C THR A 56 -16.09 13.49 1.74
N VAL A 57 -16.72 12.32 1.94
CA VAL A 57 -17.20 11.47 0.83
C VAL A 57 -18.35 12.16 0.09
N THR A 58 -18.12 12.45 -1.19
CA THR A 58 -19.09 13.12 -2.05
C THR A 58 -19.06 12.55 -3.47
N ALA A 59 -20.14 12.78 -4.23
CA ALA A 59 -20.14 12.52 -5.66
C ALA A 59 -19.16 13.47 -6.36
N THR A 60 -18.26 12.92 -7.17
CA THR A 60 -17.26 13.69 -7.88
C THR A 60 -16.86 13.01 -9.19
N THR A 61 -16.04 13.68 -9.99
CA THR A 61 -15.51 13.10 -11.23
C THR A 61 -14.37 12.13 -10.94
N TYR A 62 -14.18 11.14 -11.82
CA TYR A 62 -13.03 10.23 -11.72
C TYR A 62 -11.69 10.99 -11.75
N LEU A 63 -11.59 12.05 -12.55
CA LEU A 63 -10.39 12.89 -12.60
C LEU A 63 -10.10 13.52 -11.25
N ALA A 64 -11.11 14.09 -10.59
CA ALA A 64 -10.94 14.69 -9.27
C ALA A 64 -10.49 13.66 -8.21
N VAL A 65 -10.95 12.40 -8.29
CA VAL A 65 -10.45 11.32 -7.43
C VAL A 65 -8.97 11.04 -7.73
N GLN A 66 -8.59 10.95 -9.00
CA GLN A 66 -7.20 10.65 -9.40
C GLN A 66 -6.21 11.75 -9.02
N THR A 67 -6.64 13.02 -8.98
CA THR A 67 -5.78 14.17 -8.67
C THR A 67 -5.85 14.60 -7.20
N MET A 68 -6.62 13.92 -6.35
CA MET A 68 -6.90 14.41 -4.98
C MET A 68 -5.66 14.44 -4.08
N SER A 69 -4.65 13.63 -4.40
CA SER A 69 -3.39 13.53 -3.64
C SER A 69 -2.23 14.28 -4.28
N ASP A 70 -2.44 15.02 -5.39
CA ASP A 70 -1.35 15.67 -6.14
C ASP A 70 -0.56 16.69 -5.29
N GLU A 71 -1.26 17.50 -4.48
CA GLU A 71 -0.61 18.48 -3.60
C GLU A 71 0.17 17.80 -2.47
N GLU A 72 -0.40 16.73 -1.89
CA GLU A 72 0.21 15.98 -0.78
C GLU A 72 1.44 15.19 -1.26
N MET A 73 1.36 14.60 -2.44
CA MET A 73 2.39 13.78 -3.07
C MET A 73 3.28 14.60 -4.04
N ALA A 74 3.27 15.92 -3.91
CA ALA A 74 4.03 16.81 -4.76
C ALA A 74 5.54 16.48 -4.70
N TRP A 75 6.22 16.75 -5.83
CA TRP A 75 7.66 16.61 -5.95
C TRP A 75 8.43 17.36 -4.85
N GLY A 76 9.57 16.81 -4.46
CA GLY A 76 10.51 17.45 -3.52
C GLY A 76 10.60 16.75 -2.17
N LYS A 77 9.76 15.74 -1.92
CA LYS A 77 9.87 14.84 -0.78
C LYS A 77 10.81 13.67 -1.07
N ARG A 78 11.43 13.19 0.00
CA ARG A 78 12.15 11.92 0.11
C ARG A 78 11.13 10.86 0.52
N PHE A 79 11.31 9.63 0.06
CA PHE A 79 10.31 8.58 0.19
C PHE A 79 10.94 7.22 0.51
N TYR A 80 10.28 6.46 1.37
CA TYR A 80 10.58 5.06 1.63
C TYR A 80 9.29 4.28 1.79
N MET A 81 9.23 3.10 1.18
CA MET A 81 8.10 2.19 1.30
C MET A 81 8.58 0.75 1.46
N LYS A 82 7.77 -0.03 2.18
CA LYS A 82 7.72 -1.48 2.02
C LYS A 82 6.29 -1.95 1.84
N GLY A 83 6.07 -2.82 0.85
CA GLY A 83 4.79 -3.45 0.58
C GLY A 83 4.72 -4.92 0.99
N ALA A 84 3.50 -5.39 1.30
CA ALA A 84 3.17 -6.79 1.53
C ALA A 84 1.71 -7.09 1.15
N PHE A 85 1.36 -8.37 1.09
CA PHE A 85 -0.03 -8.81 0.89
C PHE A 85 -0.56 -9.49 2.15
N LEU A 86 -1.86 -9.35 2.41
CA LEU A 86 -2.56 -10.00 3.52
C LEU A 86 -3.79 -10.74 2.98
N ASP A 87 -4.04 -11.95 3.50
CA ASP A 87 -5.24 -12.72 3.20
C ASP A 87 -6.44 -12.29 4.07
N GLU A 88 -6.18 -11.72 5.25
CA GLU A 88 -7.18 -11.21 6.17
C GLU A 88 -6.61 -10.08 7.03
N LEU A 89 -7.48 -9.31 7.67
CA LEU A 89 -7.11 -8.28 8.64
C LEU A 89 -7.55 -8.72 10.03
N SER A 90 -6.62 -9.19 10.84
CA SER A 90 -6.89 -9.61 12.23
C SER A 90 -6.77 -8.43 13.19
N ASP A 91 -7.47 -8.51 14.33
CA ASP A 91 -7.39 -7.51 15.40
C ASP A 91 -5.95 -7.29 15.87
N THR A 92 -5.15 -8.36 15.99
CA THR A 92 -3.74 -8.24 16.37
C THR A 92 -2.92 -7.50 15.32
N ALA A 93 -3.20 -7.68 14.03
CA ALA A 93 -2.53 -6.91 12.99
C ALA A 93 -2.91 -5.42 13.09
N VAL A 94 -4.18 -5.11 13.34
CA VAL A 94 -4.66 -3.74 13.57
C VAL A 94 -3.95 -3.10 14.76
N ASP A 95 -3.88 -3.78 15.90
CA ASP A 95 -3.20 -3.28 17.10
C ASP A 95 -1.72 -2.98 16.83
N ARG A 96 -1.02 -3.88 16.12
CA ARG A 96 0.40 -3.68 15.77
C ARG A 96 0.62 -2.51 14.82
N MET A 97 -0.28 -2.31 13.86
CA MET A 97 -0.21 -1.17 12.94
C MET A 97 -0.44 0.15 13.69
N ALA A 98 -1.45 0.21 14.56
CA ALA A 98 -1.75 1.39 15.37
C ALA A 98 -0.60 1.72 16.33
N GLU A 99 -0.07 0.74 17.05
CA GLU A 99 1.08 0.89 17.95
C GLU A 99 2.28 1.48 17.20
N HIS A 100 2.63 0.93 16.04
CA HIS A 100 3.84 1.33 15.32
C HIS A 100 3.72 2.72 14.66
N VAL A 101 2.51 3.09 14.23
CA VAL A 101 2.24 4.44 13.73
C VAL A 101 2.32 5.46 14.87
N SER A 102 1.81 5.16 16.07
CA SER A 102 1.81 6.10 17.20
C SER A 102 3.20 6.61 17.61
N ILE A 103 4.26 5.86 17.27
CA ILE A 103 5.66 6.22 17.55
C ILE A 103 6.43 6.72 16.31
N ALA A 104 5.74 7.01 15.20
CA ALA A 104 6.38 7.37 13.96
C ALA A 104 7.09 8.75 14.03
N PRO A 105 8.24 8.92 13.33
CA PRO A 105 9.07 10.12 13.42
C PRO A 105 8.49 11.37 12.72
N GLY A 106 7.32 11.24 12.07
CA GLY A 106 6.64 12.29 11.34
C GLY A 106 5.59 11.74 10.36
N GLU A 107 5.63 12.20 9.11
CA GLU A 107 4.69 11.82 8.04
C GLU A 107 4.94 10.37 7.61
N CYS A 108 4.26 9.46 8.29
CA CYS A 108 4.41 8.02 8.17
C CYS A 108 3.05 7.35 8.32
N SER A 109 2.78 6.35 7.50
CA SER A 109 1.50 5.64 7.46
C SER A 109 1.67 4.15 7.23
N ILE A 110 0.71 3.38 7.71
CA ILE A 110 0.49 2.00 7.27
C ILE A 110 -0.88 1.97 6.59
N GLY A 111 -0.86 1.90 5.26
CA GLY A 111 -2.04 1.82 4.40
C GLY A 111 -2.39 0.38 4.04
N LEU A 112 -3.68 0.10 3.90
CA LEU A 112 -4.24 -1.14 3.35
C LEU A 112 -5.23 -0.78 2.25
N TRP A 113 -5.03 -1.34 1.07
CA TRP A 113 -5.95 -1.25 -0.05
C TRP A 113 -6.65 -2.58 -0.22
N ALA A 114 -7.97 -2.58 -0.14
CA ALA A 114 -8.78 -3.76 -0.40
C ALA A 114 -8.61 -4.21 -1.85
N GLN A 115 -8.26 -5.47 -2.01
CA GLN A 115 -8.07 -6.17 -3.27
C GLN A 115 -9.27 -7.09 -3.54
N GLY A 116 -9.18 -7.94 -4.55
CA GLY A 116 -10.24 -8.88 -4.93
C GLY A 116 -11.09 -8.39 -6.09
N GLY A 117 -12.32 -8.91 -6.16
CA GLY A 117 -13.22 -8.68 -7.30
C GLY A 117 -12.56 -9.05 -8.62
N ALA A 118 -12.64 -8.15 -9.61
CA ALA A 118 -12.14 -8.41 -10.96
C ALA A 118 -10.65 -8.78 -11.03
N THR A 119 -9.81 -8.34 -10.09
CA THR A 119 -8.38 -8.71 -10.08
C THR A 119 -8.16 -10.16 -9.63
N ALA A 120 -9.04 -10.68 -8.77
CA ALA A 120 -9.04 -12.05 -8.26
C ALA A 120 -9.78 -13.04 -9.17
N ASP A 121 -10.70 -12.58 -10.03
CA ASP A 121 -11.39 -13.41 -11.02
C ASP A 121 -10.42 -13.99 -12.09
N VAL A 122 -9.22 -13.43 -12.20
CA VAL A 122 -8.16 -13.90 -13.09
C VAL A 122 -7.31 -14.94 -12.38
N ALA A 123 -7.11 -16.11 -13.01
CA ALA A 123 -6.25 -17.16 -12.48
C ALA A 123 -4.83 -16.66 -12.15
N GLU A 124 -4.27 -17.12 -11.02
CA GLU A 124 -2.98 -16.67 -10.51
C GLU A 124 -1.84 -16.83 -11.53
N ASP A 125 -1.86 -17.86 -12.38
CA ASP A 125 -0.82 -18.12 -13.38
C ASP A 125 -1.14 -17.62 -14.80
N ALA A 126 -2.23 -16.90 -14.99
CA ALA A 126 -2.58 -16.28 -16.27
C ALA A 126 -1.60 -15.17 -16.68
N MET A 127 -0.96 -14.49 -15.71
CA MET A 127 -0.05 -13.37 -15.93
C MET A 127 1.13 -13.38 -14.94
N ALA A 128 2.08 -12.45 -15.13
CA ALA A 128 3.27 -12.33 -14.28
C ALA A 128 2.97 -11.75 -12.89
N PHE A 129 1.92 -10.95 -12.75
CA PHE A 129 1.54 -10.33 -11.47
C PHE A 129 1.21 -11.39 -10.42
N THR A 130 1.73 -11.24 -9.21
CA THR A 130 1.47 -12.08 -8.04
C THR A 130 0.62 -11.35 -7.02
N GLY A 131 -0.22 -12.08 -6.30
CA GLY A 131 -1.03 -11.52 -5.20
C GLY A 131 -2.51 -11.35 -5.54
N ARG A 132 -3.02 -11.97 -6.61
CA ARG A 132 -4.45 -11.86 -6.99
C ARG A 132 -5.40 -12.39 -5.93
N GLY A 133 -4.97 -13.41 -5.19
CA GLY A 133 -5.75 -14.01 -4.11
C GLY A 133 -5.66 -13.27 -2.77
N ALA A 134 -4.87 -12.19 -2.67
CA ALA A 134 -4.80 -11.40 -1.43
C ALA A 134 -6.09 -10.61 -1.21
N ALA A 135 -6.54 -10.50 0.03
CA ALA A 135 -7.65 -9.61 0.38
C ALA A 135 -7.19 -8.15 0.48
N HIS A 136 -5.94 -7.92 0.88
CA HIS A 136 -5.38 -6.58 1.03
C HIS A 136 -3.95 -6.49 0.48
N TRP A 137 -3.64 -5.35 -0.11
CA TRP A 137 -2.28 -4.87 -0.32
C TRP A 137 -1.96 -3.87 0.79
N LEU A 138 -0.88 -4.07 1.51
CA LEU A 138 -0.43 -3.20 2.60
C LEU A 138 0.85 -2.47 2.18
N GLY A 139 0.95 -1.20 2.54
CA GLY A 139 2.15 -0.38 2.40
C GLY A 139 2.49 0.33 3.71
N ALA A 140 3.73 0.17 4.18
CA ALA A 140 4.30 1.04 5.19
C ALA A 140 5.08 2.16 4.47
N GLU A 141 4.57 3.38 4.54
CA GLU A 141 5.03 4.53 3.75
C GLU A 141 5.57 5.63 4.67
N ALA A 142 6.65 6.25 4.22
CA ALA A 142 7.36 7.30 4.95
C ALA A 142 7.76 8.41 3.99
N PHE A 143 7.42 9.65 4.35
CA PHE A 143 7.75 10.85 3.59
C PHE A 143 8.47 11.86 4.47
N TRP A 144 9.52 12.49 3.95
CA TRP A 144 10.27 13.53 4.66
C TRP A 144 10.99 14.47 3.69
N VAL A 145 11.55 15.58 4.18
CA VAL A 145 12.29 16.55 3.34
C VAL A 145 13.77 16.58 3.70
N ASP A 146 14.07 16.60 5.01
CA ASP A 146 15.43 16.77 5.51
C ASP A 146 16.27 15.49 5.35
N LYS A 147 17.34 15.55 4.56
CA LYS A 147 18.22 14.39 4.30
C LYS A 147 18.82 13.80 5.58
N GLU A 148 18.99 14.62 6.62
CA GLU A 148 19.55 14.23 7.91
C GLU A 148 18.64 13.22 8.63
N ARG A 149 17.36 13.14 8.24
CA ARG A 149 16.37 12.22 8.81
C ARG A 149 16.26 10.89 8.05
N ASP A 150 17.04 10.68 6.99
CA ASP A 150 16.96 9.46 6.16
C ASP A 150 16.98 8.18 6.98
N LEU A 151 17.93 8.07 7.91
CA LEU A 151 18.08 6.85 8.71
C LEU A 151 16.90 6.60 9.63
N ASP A 152 16.27 7.65 10.18
CA ASP A 152 15.13 7.53 11.08
C ASP A 152 13.90 6.98 10.34
N TYR A 153 13.57 7.57 9.19
CA TYR A 153 12.39 7.19 8.41
C TYR A 153 12.56 5.81 7.76
N ILE A 154 13.76 5.50 7.24
CA ILE A 154 14.07 4.17 6.72
C ILE A 154 14.01 3.12 7.84
N ALA A 155 14.55 3.42 9.03
CA ALA A 155 14.48 2.51 10.17
C ALA A 155 13.03 2.27 10.61
N TRP A 156 12.21 3.33 10.67
CA TRP A 156 10.80 3.21 10.99
C TRP A 156 10.05 2.32 9.99
N GLY A 157 10.21 2.52 8.69
CA GLY A 157 9.51 1.72 7.66
C GLY A 157 9.93 0.24 7.68
N ARG A 158 11.20 -0.04 7.97
CA ARG A 158 11.69 -1.42 8.16
C ARG A 158 11.08 -2.07 9.40
N ALA A 159 11.03 -1.35 10.51
CA ALA A 159 10.44 -1.84 11.75
C ALA A 159 8.92 -2.05 11.61
N ALA A 160 8.23 -1.15 10.91
CA ALA A 160 6.80 -1.24 10.60
C ALA A 160 6.50 -2.52 9.84
N MET A 161 7.25 -2.76 8.75
CA MET A 161 7.09 -3.98 7.96
C MET A 161 7.44 -5.23 8.77
N ALA A 162 8.48 -5.19 9.62
CA ALA A 162 8.83 -6.32 10.47
C ALA A 162 7.72 -6.67 11.48
N ALA A 163 7.03 -5.66 12.02
CA ALA A 163 5.92 -5.84 12.97
C ALA A 163 4.69 -6.49 12.31
N VAL A 164 4.40 -6.16 11.05
CA VAL A 164 3.24 -6.72 10.34
C VAL A 164 3.53 -8.02 9.59
N LYS A 165 4.81 -8.32 9.30
CA LYS A 165 5.25 -9.50 8.55
C LYS A 165 4.61 -10.82 9.00
N PRO A 166 4.41 -11.11 10.30
CA PRO A 166 3.76 -12.36 10.74
C PRO A 166 2.33 -12.56 10.22
N PHE A 167 1.65 -11.48 9.82
CA PHE A 167 0.28 -11.50 9.30
C PHE A 167 0.23 -11.46 7.76
N THR A 168 1.39 -11.41 7.11
CA THR A 168 1.48 -11.31 5.65
C THR A 168 1.58 -12.68 5.00
N ARG A 169 1.11 -12.76 3.75
CA ARG A 169 1.30 -13.92 2.88
C ARG A 169 2.59 -13.77 2.07
N ALA A 170 3.02 -14.88 1.47
CA ALA A 170 4.13 -14.87 0.52
C ALA A 170 3.79 -14.06 -0.75
N GLY A 171 4.81 -13.41 -1.32
CA GLY A 171 4.66 -12.51 -2.47
C GLY A 171 4.69 -11.04 -2.07
N GLN A 172 5.14 -10.21 -3.00
CA GLN A 172 5.19 -8.76 -2.83
C GLN A 172 4.81 -8.10 -4.15
N TYR A 173 4.31 -6.88 -4.10
CA TYR A 173 4.10 -6.10 -5.30
C TYR A 173 5.45 -5.53 -5.77
N VAL A 174 5.87 -5.91 -6.97
CA VAL A 174 7.20 -5.57 -7.52
C VAL A 174 7.51 -4.07 -7.50
N ASN A 175 6.48 -3.23 -7.63
CA ASN A 175 6.63 -1.77 -7.69
C ASN A 175 6.93 -1.14 -6.32
N ASP A 176 6.80 -1.89 -5.23
CA ASP A 176 7.07 -1.41 -3.86
C ASP A 176 8.40 -1.91 -3.30
N VAL A 177 9.14 -2.70 -4.09
CA VAL A 177 10.37 -3.34 -3.63
C VAL A 177 11.57 -2.50 -4.06
N VAL A 178 12.31 -2.04 -3.06
CA VAL A 178 13.55 -1.26 -3.25
C VAL A 178 14.81 -2.11 -3.13
N GLU A 179 14.73 -3.25 -2.44
CA GLU A 179 15.84 -4.21 -2.36
C GLU A 179 16.07 -4.94 -3.69
N GLN A 180 17.30 -5.36 -3.95
CA GLN A 180 17.67 -6.13 -5.13
C GLN A 180 18.27 -7.47 -4.73
N GLY A 181 18.15 -8.46 -5.62
CA GLY A 181 18.79 -9.76 -5.46
C GLY A 181 17.88 -10.89 -5.93
N ASP A 182 18.47 -12.01 -6.34
CA ASP A 182 17.72 -13.13 -6.90
C ASP A 182 16.71 -13.70 -5.89
N ASP A 183 17.06 -13.77 -4.61
CA ASP A 183 16.15 -14.21 -3.54
C ASP A 183 15.00 -13.24 -3.31
N VAL A 184 15.23 -11.93 -3.45
CA VAL A 184 14.20 -10.89 -3.36
C VAL A 184 13.19 -11.09 -4.49
N VAL A 185 13.68 -11.22 -5.73
CA VAL A 185 12.83 -11.36 -6.91
C VAL A 185 12.07 -12.69 -6.91
N ARG A 186 12.68 -13.77 -6.42
CA ARG A 186 11.97 -15.03 -6.16
C ARG A 186 10.88 -14.86 -5.09
N GLY A 187 11.14 -14.08 -4.04
CA GLY A 187 10.14 -13.73 -3.01
C GLY A 187 8.94 -12.95 -3.55
N ILE A 188 9.16 -12.06 -4.54
CA ILE A 188 8.11 -11.31 -5.24
C ILE A 188 7.19 -12.25 -6.02
N TYR A 189 7.76 -13.03 -6.94
CA TYR A 189 6.98 -13.78 -7.92
C TYR A 189 6.59 -15.20 -7.47
N GLY A 190 7.34 -15.79 -6.54
CA GLY A 190 7.28 -17.22 -6.24
C GLY A 190 8.00 -18.06 -7.30
N ASN A 191 8.42 -19.27 -6.93
CA ASN A 191 9.29 -20.12 -7.74
C ASN A 191 8.74 -20.41 -9.15
N LYS A 192 7.47 -20.83 -9.26
CA LYS A 192 6.85 -21.21 -10.54
C LYS A 192 6.86 -20.06 -11.56
N LYS A 193 6.50 -18.85 -11.13
CA LYS A 193 6.48 -17.66 -12.01
C LYS A 193 7.89 -17.18 -12.31
N TYR A 194 8.77 -17.16 -11.31
CA TYR A 194 10.17 -16.80 -11.48
C TYR A 194 10.83 -17.65 -12.57
N ASP A 195 10.66 -18.98 -12.53
CA ASP A 195 11.28 -19.89 -13.50
C ASP A 195 10.71 -19.67 -14.93
N ARG A 196 9.40 -19.41 -15.06
CA ARG A 196 8.77 -19.07 -16.35
C ARG A 196 9.30 -17.74 -16.90
N LEU A 197 9.38 -16.70 -16.06
CA LEU A 197 9.89 -15.39 -16.45
C LEU A 197 11.38 -15.45 -16.82
N ARG A 198 12.16 -16.25 -16.10
CA ARG A 198 13.57 -16.50 -16.42
C ARG A 198 13.74 -17.17 -17.78
N ALA A 199 12.91 -18.15 -18.12
CA ALA A 199 12.93 -18.77 -19.45
C ALA A 199 12.61 -17.76 -20.57
N LEU A 200 11.65 -16.87 -20.34
CA LEU A 200 11.35 -15.77 -21.27
C LEU A 200 12.54 -14.80 -21.39
N LYS A 201 13.18 -14.43 -20.27
CA LYS A 201 14.37 -13.58 -20.27
C LYS A 201 15.51 -14.18 -21.08
N ARG A 202 15.80 -15.48 -20.94
CA ARG A 202 16.78 -16.19 -21.78
C ARG A 202 16.48 -16.11 -23.28
N THR A 203 15.21 -16.08 -23.65
CA THR A 203 14.78 -16.05 -25.05
C THR A 203 14.87 -14.65 -25.65
N HIS A 204 14.49 -13.63 -24.87
CA HIS A 204 14.29 -12.28 -25.37
C HIS A 204 15.37 -11.27 -24.96
N ASP A 205 16.10 -11.52 -23.88
CA ASP A 205 17.19 -10.69 -23.38
C ASP A 205 18.28 -11.55 -22.70
N PRO A 206 18.94 -12.46 -23.45
CA PRO A 206 19.93 -13.40 -22.92
C PRO A 206 21.17 -12.70 -22.32
N ASP A 207 21.52 -11.51 -22.83
CA ASP A 207 22.66 -10.72 -22.35
C ASP A 207 22.31 -9.81 -21.17
N ASN A 208 21.05 -9.87 -20.71
CA ASN A 208 20.53 -9.07 -19.60
C ASN A 208 20.80 -7.56 -19.77
N VAL A 209 20.51 -7.05 -20.98
CA VAL A 209 20.64 -5.63 -21.34
C VAL A 209 19.69 -4.80 -20.47
N PHE A 210 18.45 -5.26 -20.30
CA PHE A 210 17.44 -4.56 -19.49
C PHE A 210 17.46 -5.03 -18.03
N ARG A 211 18.40 -4.48 -17.25
CA ARG A 211 18.68 -4.93 -15.88
C ARG A 211 18.43 -3.91 -14.76
N LEU A 212 18.05 -2.68 -15.08
CA LEU A 212 17.73 -1.65 -14.09
C LEU A 212 16.25 -1.73 -13.69
N ASN A 213 15.91 -2.83 -13.02
CA ASN A 213 14.57 -3.17 -12.55
C ASN A 213 14.69 -4.24 -11.44
N GLN A 214 13.56 -4.76 -10.94
CA GLN A 214 13.53 -5.98 -10.12
C GLN A 214 13.93 -7.19 -10.99
N ASN A 215 15.24 -7.31 -11.20
CA ASN A 215 15.80 -8.01 -12.34
C ASN A 215 15.79 -9.53 -12.16
N ILE A 216 15.24 -10.21 -13.16
CA ILE A 216 15.34 -11.66 -13.31
C ILE A 216 16.53 -11.93 -14.21
N ARG A 217 17.57 -12.56 -13.66
CA ARG A 217 18.74 -12.96 -14.45
C ARG A 217 18.38 -14.16 -15.34
N PRO A 218 18.84 -14.17 -16.60
CA PRO A 218 18.66 -15.32 -17.48
C PRO A 218 19.21 -16.62 -16.87
#